data_AF-A0A8H9DFA8-F1
#
_entry.id   AF-A0A8H9DFA8-F1
#
_cell.length_a   1.000
_cell.length_b   1.000
_cell.length_c   1.000
_cell.angle_alpha   90.00
_cell.angle_beta   90.00
_cell.angle_gamma   90.00
#
_symmetry.space_group_name_H-M   'P 1'
#
loop_
_entity.id
_entity.type
_entity.pdbx_description
1 polymer ?
#
loop_
_entity_poly.entity_id
_entity_poly.type
_entity_poly.pdbx_seq_one_letter_code
_entity_poly.pdbx_strand_id
1 'polypeptide(L)'
;MKLLVTYIRWSTKEQDSGDSLRRQTNLIDAFYSKHKNDYYLLPAHRYVDKGKSGFHQQHKNQGSDFRRMFENVMSGAIPEGSLIVVENFDRFSRADIDTAIDDVRQILRKGVSILTLGDGELYDKSALTDPVK
;
A
#
# COMPACT_ATOMS: atom_id res chain seq x y z
N MET A 1 1.11 -6.30 19.64
CA MET A 1 0.36 -5.54 18.61
C MET A 1 1.34 -5.13 17.52
N LYS A 2 0.93 -5.20 16.26
CA LYS A 2 1.74 -4.86 15.07
C LYS A 2 1.30 -3.52 14.49
N LEU A 3 2.20 -2.80 13.82
CA LEU A 3 1.81 -1.57 13.13
C LEU A 3 1.00 -1.91 11.87
N LEU A 4 -0.17 -1.28 11.73
CA LEU A 4 -0.93 -1.25 10.49
C LEU A 4 -0.60 0.03 9.73
N VAL A 5 -0.21 -0.14 8.47
CA VAL A 5 0.04 0.92 7.51
C VAL A 5 -1.03 0.86 6.44
N THR A 6 -1.57 2.00 6.03
CA THR A 6 -2.64 2.05 5.03
C THR A 6 -2.17 2.83 3.82
N TYR A 7 -2.44 2.30 2.63
CA TYR A 7 -2.15 3.00 1.38
C TYR A 7 -3.38 3.03 0.48
N ILE A 8 -3.78 4.24 0.08
CA ILE A 8 -4.94 4.48 -0.78
C ILE A 8 -4.47 5.21 -2.04
N ARG A 9 -4.97 4.78 -3.20
CA ARG A 9 -4.73 5.49 -4.47
C ARG A 9 -5.99 5.53 -5.32
N TRP A 10 -6.18 6.63 -6.03
CA TRP A 10 -7.24 6.78 -7.03
C TRP A 10 -6.80 7.74 -8.13
N SER A 11 -7.33 7.60 -9.34
CA SER A 11 -7.14 8.55 -10.42
C SER A 11 -8.08 9.76 -10.30
N THR A 12 -7.75 10.88 -10.96
CA THR A 12 -8.64 12.06 -11.00
C THR A 12 -10.05 11.70 -11.50
N LYS A 13 -10.17 10.82 -12.51
CA LYS A 13 -11.47 10.37 -13.03
C LYS A 13 -12.31 9.60 -12.01
N GLU A 14 -11.66 8.76 -11.20
CA GLU A 14 -12.33 8.04 -10.10
C GLU A 14 -12.65 8.94 -8.91
N GLN A 15 -12.00 10.10 -8.80
CA GLN A 15 -12.34 11.09 -7.79
C GLN A 15 -13.66 11.80 -8.13
N ASP A 16 -13.92 12.06 -9.40
CA ASP A 16 -15.14 12.75 -9.86
C ASP A 16 -16.41 11.95 -9.52
N SER A 17 -16.31 10.63 -9.36
CA SER A 17 -17.41 9.79 -8.88
C SER A 17 -17.54 9.73 -7.36
N GLY A 18 -16.54 10.18 -6.60
CA GLY A 18 -16.49 10.17 -5.12
C GLY A 18 -16.44 8.79 -4.47
N ASP A 19 -16.63 7.72 -5.23
CA ASP A 19 -16.85 6.38 -4.68
C ASP A 19 -15.55 5.64 -4.34
N SER A 20 -14.48 5.85 -5.11
CA SER A 20 -13.22 5.11 -4.93
C SER A 20 -12.51 5.40 -3.61
N LEU A 21 -12.49 6.66 -3.14
CA LEU A 21 -11.92 6.99 -1.83
C LEU A 21 -12.77 6.39 -0.72
N ARG A 22 -14.10 6.60 -0.77
CA ARG A 22 -15.04 6.09 0.23
C ARG A 22 -14.96 4.57 0.35
N ARG A 23 -14.95 3.85 -0.77
CA ARG A 23 -14.85 2.39 -0.81
C ARG A 23 -13.57 1.89 -0.16
N GLN A 24 -12.42 2.46 -0.52
CA GLN A 24 -11.13 2.06 0.05
C GLN A 24 -11.04 2.35 1.55
N THR A 25 -11.51 3.52 1.99
CA THR A 25 -11.58 3.86 3.41
C THR A 25 -12.48 2.89 4.17
N ASN A 26 -13.65 2.55 3.64
CA ASN A 26 -14.56 1.59 4.28
C ASN A 26 -13.95 0.19 4.42
N LEU A 27 -13.20 -0.29 3.41
CA LEU A 27 -12.49 -1.57 3.49
C LEU A 27 -11.44 -1.56 4.60
N ILE A 28 -10.64 -0.49 4.68
CA ILE A 28 -9.61 -0.31 5.71
C ILE A 28 -10.24 -0.24 7.10
N ASP A 29 -11.31 0.54 7.27
CA ASP A 29 -11.99 0.71 8.56
C ASP A 29 -12.65 -0.59 9.02
N ALA A 30 -13.25 -1.35 8.09
CA ALA A 30 -13.82 -2.66 8.37
C ALA A 30 -12.74 -3.67 8.79
N PHE A 31 -11.58 -3.67 8.11
CA PHE A 31 -10.44 -4.51 8.48
C PHE A 31 -9.92 -4.13 9.87
N TYR A 32 -9.62 -2.86 10.11
CA TYR A 32 -9.07 -2.40 11.38
C TYR A 32 -10.00 -2.68 12.55
N SER A 33 -11.32 -2.48 12.37
CA SER A 33 -12.32 -2.75 13.40
C SER A 33 -12.35 -4.22 13.84
N LYS A 34 -12.13 -5.15 12.91
CA LYS A 34 -12.06 -6.59 13.18
C LYS A 34 -10.75 -7.00 13.86
N HIS A 35 -9.65 -6.30 13.57
CA HIS A 35 -8.30 -6.67 14.01
C HIS A 35 -7.66 -5.69 15.00
N LYS A 36 -8.46 -4.88 15.70
CA LYS A 36 -7.99 -3.85 16.65
C LYS A 36 -7.18 -4.39 17.84
N ASN A 37 -7.30 -5.68 18.15
CA ASN A 37 -6.52 -6.33 19.21
C ASN A 37 -5.11 -6.73 18.72
N ASP A 38 -4.97 -6.94 17.41
CA ASP A 38 -3.73 -7.41 16.79
C ASP A 38 -2.88 -6.25 16.27
N TYR A 39 -3.54 -5.17 15.82
CA TYR A 39 -2.89 -4.04 15.17
C TYR A 39 -3.20 -2.69 15.83
N TYR A 40 -2.27 -1.76 15.70
CA TYR A 40 -2.48 -0.34 15.97
C TYR A 40 -2.24 0.48 14.71
N LEU A 41 -3.02 1.56 14.54
CA LEU A 41 -2.94 2.46 13.40
C LEU A 41 -2.66 3.89 13.89
N LEU A 42 -1.64 4.53 13.32
CA LEU A 42 -1.29 5.92 13.63
C LEU A 42 -1.53 6.83 12.40
N PRO A 43 -1.92 8.09 12.60
CA PRO A 43 -2.11 9.04 11.49
C PRO A 43 -0.89 9.16 10.55
N ALA A 44 0.33 9.08 11.11
CA ALA A 44 1.58 9.17 10.34
C ALA A 44 1.80 7.99 9.36
N HIS A 45 1.07 6.89 9.52
CA HIS A 45 1.16 5.68 8.70
C HIS A 45 -0.04 5.52 7.75
N ARG A 46 -0.71 6.63 7.46
CA ARG A 46 -1.74 6.74 6.42
C ARG A 46 -1.13 7.43 5.20
N TYR A 47 -1.07 6.70 4.09
CA TYR A 47 -0.46 7.14 2.84
C TYR A 47 -1.51 7.22 1.75
N VAL A 48 -1.51 8.31 1.00
CA VAL A 48 -2.55 8.60 0.02
C VAL A 48 -1.95 9.24 -1.23
N ASP A 49 -2.06 8.55 -2.36
CA ASP A 49 -1.65 9.09 -3.67
C ASP A 49 -2.88 9.48 -4.51
N LYS A 50 -2.96 10.77 -4.86
CA LYS A 50 -3.91 11.28 -5.85
C LYS A 50 -3.29 11.14 -7.23
N GLY A 51 -3.76 10.18 -8.02
CA GLY A 51 -3.35 9.93 -9.39
C GLY A 51 -3.72 11.12 -10.28
N LYS A 52 -2.77 12.06 -10.45
CA LYS A 52 -2.90 13.15 -11.43
C LYS A 52 -2.85 12.56 -12.83
N SER A 53 -3.83 12.92 -13.66
CA SER A 53 -3.96 12.55 -15.08
C SER A 53 -2.60 12.36 -15.77
N GLY A 54 -2.41 11.22 -16.43
CA GLY A 54 -1.15 10.68 -16.95
C GLY A 54 -0.44 11.46 -18.05
N PHE A 55 -0.28 12.79 -17.93
CA PHE A 55 0.38 13.62 -18.93
C PHE A 55 1.71 14.24 -18.48
N HIS A 56 2.19 14.00 -17.25
CA HIS A 56 3.43 14.62 -16.72
C HIS A 56 4.29 13.66 -15.87
N GLN A 57 4.18 12.34 -16.07
CA GLN A 57 4.67 11.32 -15.13
C GLN A 57 6.20 11.11 -15.05
N GLN A 58 7.04 11.88 -15.75
CA GLN A 58 8.49 11.62 -15.76
C GLN A 58 9.30 12.30 -14.65
N HIS A 59 8.73 13.23 -13.87
CA HIS A 59 9.55 14.03 -12.92
C HIS A 59 9.04 14.14 -11.47
N LYS A 60 8.01 13.38 -11.04
CA LYS A 60 7.39 13.56 -9.70
C LYS A 60 7.37 12.33 -8.79
N ASN A 61 8.19 11.31 -9.05
CA ASN A 61 8.30 10.14 -8.16
C ASN A 61 8.90 10.46 -6.77
N GLN A 62 9.54 11.61 -6.58
CA GLN A 62 10.12 12.03 -5.29
C GLN A 62 9.09 12.59 -4.29
N GLY A 63 7.85 12.87 -4.71
CA GLY A 63 6.83 13.48 -3.84
C GLY A 63 5.58 12.62 -3.58
N SER A 64 5.53 11.39 -4.09
CA SER A 64 4.39 10.48 -3.91
C SER A 64 4.38 9.87 -2.50
N ASP A 65 3.18 9.62 -1.98
CA ASP A 65 2.99 8.98 -0.69
C ASP A 65 3.46 7.52 -0.69
N PHE A 66 3.36 6.81 -1.82
CA PHE A 66 3.97 5.49 -1.96
C PHE A 66 5.49 5.52 -1.75
N ARG A 67 6.18 6.50 -2.35
CA ARG A 67 7.64 6.61 -2.20
C ARG A 67 8.02 6.92 -0.75
N ARG A 68 7.27 7.81 -0.07
CA ARG A 68 7.46 8.09 1.36
C ARG A 68 7.22 6.85 2.21
N MET A 69 6.18 6.06 1.90
CA MET A 69 5.91 4.79 2.59
C MET A 69 7.08 3.82 2.40
N PHE A 70 7.52 3.62 1.15
CA PHE A 70 8.64 2.76 0.83
C PHE A 70 9.92 3.16 1.57
N GLU A 71 10.26 4.44 1.60
CA GLU A 71 11.42 4.95 2.33
C GLU A 71 11.30 4.75 3.86
N ASN A 72 10.09 4.87 4.40
CA ASN A 72 9.83 4.56 5.80
C ASN A 72 10.00 3.06 6.12
N VAL A 73 9.67 2.16 5.19
CA VAL A 73 10.02 0.73 5.32
C VAL A 73 11.53 0.54 5.26
N MET A 74 12.20 1.14 4.27
CA MET A 74 13.64 0.94 4.07
C MET A 74 14.48 1.46 5.23
N SER A 75 14.09 2.59 5.83
CA SER A 75 14.73 3.20 7.00
C SER A 75 14.36 2.54 8.33
N GLY A 76 13.33 1.69 8.36
CA GLY A 76 12.84 1.01 9.58
C GLY A 76 11.87 1.85 10.41
N ALA A 77 11.46 3.03 9.94
CA ALA A 77 10.38 3.81 10.56
C ALA A 77 9.04 3.04 10.54
N ILE A 78 8.82 2.24 9.49
CA ILE A 78 7.86 1.12 9.50
C ILE A 78 8.67 -0.13 9.86
N PRO A 79 8.54 -0.68 11.09
CA PRO A 79 9.37 -1.78 11.55
C PRO A 79 8.97 -3.12 10.91
N GLU A 80 9.88 -4.09 10.96
CA GLU A 80 9.60 -5.50 10.62
C GLU A 80 8.38 -6.02 11.39
N GLY A 81 7.59 -6.90 10.77
CA GLY A 81 6.36 -7.45 11.32
C GLY A 81 5.15 -6.53 11.19
N SER A 82 5.32 -5.33 10.63
CA SER A 82 4.22 -4.45 10.22
C SER A 82 3.41 -5.04 9.06
N LEU A 83 2.17 -4.60 8.92
CA LEU A 83 1.29 -4.93 7.81
C LEU A 83 0.89 -3.68 7.04
N ILE A 84 1.14 -3.68 5.73
CA ILE A 84 0.59 -2.69 4.80
C ILE A 84 -0.72 -3.25 4.24
N VAL A 85 -1.80 -2.49 4.32
CA VAL A 85 -3.07 -2.82 3.65
C VAL A 85 -3.31 -1.88 2.48
N VAL A 86 -3.78 -2.46 1.39
CA VAL A 86 -4.16 -1.79 0.15
C VAL A 86 -5.43 -2.44 -0.38
N GLU A 87 -6.20 -1.74 -1.22
CA GLU A 87 -7.37 -2.37 -1.87
C GLU A 87 -6.95 -3.55 -2.75
N ASN A 88 -6.11 -3.30 -3.74
CA ASN A 88 -5.67 -4.25 -4.75
C ASN A 88 -4.22 -3.94 -5.17
N PHE A 89 -3.53 -4.90 -5.81
CA PHE A 89 -2.13 -4.74 -6.22
C PHE A 89 -1.90 -3.61 -7.24
N ASP A 90 -2.88 -3.34 -8.11
CA ASP A 90 -2.82 -2.28 -9.12
C ASP A 90 -2.67 -0.87 -8.51
N ARG A 91 -3.00 -0.70 -7.22
CA ARG A 91 -2.76 0.55 -6.50
C ARG A 91 -1.27 0.84 -6.32
N PHE A 92 -0.44 -0.19 -6.23
CA PHE A 92 1.02 -0.05 -6.26
C PHE A 92 1.55 0.15 -7.67
N SER A 93 0.92 -0.48 -8.67
CA SER A 93 1.32 -0.39 -10.07
C SER A 93 1.34 1.07 -10.54
N ARG A 94 2.54 1.59 -10.77
CA ARG A 94 2.73 2.88 -11.46
C ARG A 94 2.55 2.66 -12.97
N ALA A 95 2.90 3.65 -13.78
CA ALA A 95 3.01 3.48 -15.22
C ALA A 95 3.99 2.34 -15.61
N ASP A 96 4.88 1.97 -14.69
CA ASP A 96 5.82 0.87 -14.80
C ASP A 96 5.50 -0.20 -13.74
N ILE A 97 5.04 -1.36 -14.20
CA ILE A 97 4.69 -2.53 -13.37
C ILE A 97 5.95 -3.19 -12.80
N ASP A 98 7.03 -3.26 -13.58
CA ASP A 98 8.26 -3.97 -13.18
C ASP A 98 8.90 -3.29 -11.97
N THR A 99 8.96 -1.97 -11.99
CA THR A 99 9.44 -1.17 -10.85
C THR A 99 8.59 -1.40 -9.60
N ALA A 100 7.26 -1.47 -9.73
CA ALA A 100 6.36 -1.69 -8.59
C ALA A 100 6.56 -3.09 -7.97
N ILE A 101 6.81 -4.11 -8.80
CA ILE A 101 7.11 -5.47 -8.33
C ILE A 101 8.43 -5.48 -7.55
N ASP A 102 9.48 -4.81 -8.02
CA ASP A 102 10.75 -4.75 -7.30
C ASP A 102 10.60 -4.03 -5.95
N ASP A 103 9.89 -2.90 -5.91
CA ASP A 103 9.60 -2.18 -4.66
C ASP A 103 8.85 -3.08 -3.66
N VAL A 104 7.83 -3.81 -4.11
CA VAL A 104 7.10 -4.78 -3.28
C VAL A 104 8.06 -5.86 -2.76
N ARG A 105 8.90 -6.45 -3.61
CA ARG A 105 9.87 -7.47 -3.18
C ARG A 105 10.82 -6.92 -2.11
N GLN A 106 11.27 -5.68 -2.24
CA GLN A 106 12.12 -5.03 -1.24
C GLN A 106 11.40 -4.84 0.10
N ILE A 107 10.12 -4.45 0.08
CA ILE A 107 9.28 -4.36 1.29
C ILE A 107 9.17 -5.73 1.98
N LEU A 108 8.86 -6.79 1.23
CA LEU A 108 8.74 -8.15 1.77
C LEU A 108 10.07 -8.65 2.35
N ARG A 109 11.20 -8.31 1.72
CA ARG A 109 12.55 -8.64 2.23
C ARG A 109 12.86 -7.98 3.57
N LYS A 110 12.28 -6.79 3.85
CA LYS A 110 12.35 -6.11 5.15
C LYS A 110 11.41 -6.71 6.20
N GLY A 111 10.70 -7.78 5.88
CA GLY A 111 9.80 -8.47 6.81
C GLY A 111 8.51 -7.70 7.08
N VAL A 112 8.16 -6.74 6.22
CA VAL A 112 6.85 -6.08 6.22
C VAL A 112 5.94 -6.81 5.25
N SER A 113 4.76 -7.22 5.71
CA SER A 113 3.78 -7.93 4.88
C SER A 113 2.84 -6.95 4.19
N ILE A 114 2.25 -7.37 3.07
CA ILE A 114 1.24 -6.62 2.32
C ILE A 114 -0.02 -7.48 2.22
N LEU A 115 -1.17 -6.90 2.52
CA LEU A 115 -2.48 -7.53 2.35
C LEU A 115 -3.32 -6.70 1.38
N THR A 116 -3.82 -7.34 0.33
CA THR A 116 -4.85 -6.79 -0.55
C THR A 116 -6.23 -7.09 0.04
N LEU A 117 -7.03 -6.04 0.25
CA LEU A 117 -8.34 -6.15 0.91
C LEU A 117 -9.46 -6.56 -0.04
N GLY A 118 -9.26 -6.39 -1.35
CA GLY A 118 -10.25 -6.74 -2.38
C GLY A 118 -10.40 -8.24 -2.59
N ASP A 119 -9.30 -8.98 -2.53
CA ASP A 119 -9.25 -10.45 -2.70
C ASP A 119 -8.78 -11.20 -1.44
N GLY A 120 -8.20 -10.50 -0.46
CA GLY A 120 -7.70 -11.09 0.79
C GLY A 120 -6.31 -11.71 0.67
N GLU A 121 -5.57 -11.44 -0.40
CA GLU A 121 -4.24 -12.03 -0.62
C GLU A 121 -3.17 -11.41 0.30
N LEU A 122 -2.49 -12.29 1.05
CA LEU A 122 -1.36 -11.93 1.88
C LEU A 122 -0.05 -12.24 1.16
N TYR A 123 0.76 -11.21 1.00
CA TYR A 123 2.13 -11.26 0.52
C TYR A 123 3.07 -11.03 1.70
N ASP A 124 3.90 -12.01 1.98
CA ASP A 124 4.94 -11.93 2.99
C ASP A 124 6.28 -12.39 2.41
N LYS A 125 7.30 -12.57 3.25
CA LYS A 125 8.64 -12.97 2.80
C LYS A 125 8.65 -14.31 2.06
N SER A 126 7.70 -15.22 2.31
CA SER A 126 7.61 -16.52 1.63
C SER A 126 7.18 -16.38 0.16
N ALA A 127 6.40 -15.34 -0.16
CA ALA A 127 5.99 -15.03 -1.53
C ALA A 127 7.17 -14.64 -2.46
N LEU A 128 8.36 -14.38 -1.91
CA LEU A 128 9.57 -14.11 -2.70
C LEU A 128 10.17 -15.35 -3.36
N THR A 129 9.86 -16.52 -2.82
CA THR A 129 10.42 -17.82 -3.21
C THR A 129 9.43 -18.72 -3.92
N ASP A 130 8.17 -18.30 -4.01
CA ASP A 130 7.11 -19.07 -4.63
C ASP A 130 6.95 -18.69 -6.12
N PRO A 131 7.29 -19.57 -7.07
CA PRO A 131 7.07 -19.31 -8.48
C PRO A 131 5.60 -19.43 -8.91
N VAL A 132 4.67 -19.76 -8.00
CA VAL A 132 3.28 -20.15 -8.34
C VAL A 132 2.18 -19.45 -7.50
N LYS A 133 2.48 -18.34 -6.81
CA LYS A 133 1.40 -17.45 -6.33
C LYS A 133 0.92 -16.52 -7.43
#